data_AF-A0ABF7QCK1-F1
#
_entry.id   AF-A0ABF7QCK1-F1
#
_cell.length_a   1.000
_cell.length_b   1.000
_cell.length_c   1.000
_cell.angle_alpha   90.00
_cell.angle_beta   90.00
_cell.angle_gamma   90.00
#
_symmetry.space_group_name_H-M   'P 1'
#
loop_
_entity.id
_entity.type
_entity.pdbx_description
1 polymer ?
#
loop_
_entity_poly.entity_id
_entity_poly.type
_entity_poly.pdbx_seq_one_letter_code
_entity_poly.pdbx_strand_id
1 'polypeptide(L)' 'MLSIGRTALYAAVKRGDLKRVKFGKKTLFYAADLAAFMARLRHLSESDESQGDHGPR' A
#
# COMPACT_ATOMS: atom_id res chain seq x y z
N MET A 1 11.10 -6.10 9.11
CA MET A 1 11.27 -4.70 8.64
C MET A 1 10.23 -4.48 7.55
N LEU A 2 9.43 -3.40 7.59
CA LEU A 2 8.38 -3.17 6.59
C LEU A 2 9.03 -2.62 5.30
N SER A 3 8.78 -3.24 4.15
CA SER A 3 9.33 -2.82 2.84
C SER A 3 8.67 -1.55 2.26
N ILE A 4 8.03 -0.73 3.09
CA ILE A 4 7.34 0.51 2.69
C ILE A 4 7.99 1.72 3.35
N GLY A 5 8.25 2.75 2.55
CA GLY A 5 8.78 4.02 3.05
C GLY A 5 7.76 4.82 3.87
N ARG A 6 8.24 5.60 4.85
CA ARG A 6 7.40 6.45 5.71
C ARG A 6 6.52 7.42 4.91
N THR A 7 7.05 8.00 3.83
CA THR A 7 6.31 8.93 2.96
C THR A 7 5.12 8.26 2.29
N ALA A 8 5.31 7.06 1.73
CA ALA A 8 4.24 6.29 1.12
C ALA A 8 3.18 5.89 2.16
N LEU A 9 3.62 5.49 3.36
CA LEU A 9 2.72 5.17 4.47
C LEU A 9 1.84 6.38 4.86
N TYR A 10 2.42 7.58 4.97
CA TYR A 10 1.63 8.77 5.28
C TYR A 10 0.68 9.18 4.16
N ALA A 11 1.07 9.00 2.90
CA ALA A 11 0.20 9.24 1.76
C ALA A 11 -1.03 8.31 1.78
N ALA A 12 -0.84 7.01 2.07
CA ALA A 12 -1.93 6.04 2.20
C ALA A 12 -2.91 6.42 3.32
N VAL A 13 -2.38 6.89 4.46
CA VAL A 13 -3.21 7.41 5.56
C VAL A 13 -4.00 8.65 5.15
N LYS A 14 -3.38 9.57 4.41
CA LYS A 14 -4.03 10.80 3.94
C LYS A 14 -5.12 10.52 2.90
N ARG A 15 -4.92 9.51 2.04
CA ARG A 15 -5.91 9.04 1.06
C ARG A 15 -7.08 8.29 1.69
N GLY A 16 -6.91 7.76 2.91
CA GLY A 16 -7.91 6.95 3.61
C GLY A 16 -7.76 5.45 3.37
N ASP A 17 -6.73 5.02 2.64
CA ASP A 17 -6.47 3.62 2.29
C ASP A 17 -6.00 2.78 3.49
N LEU A 18 -5.45 3.45 4.51
CA LEU A 18 -4.96 2.82 5.73
C LEU A 18 -5.45 3.56 6.97
N LYS A 19 -6.12 2.83 7.87
CA LYS A 19 -6.65 3.39 9.11
C LYS A 19 -5.57 3.52 10.17
N ARG A 20 -5.39 4.74 10.69
CA ARG A 20 -4.53 5.01 11.84
C ARG A 20 -5.27 4.88 13.16
N VAL A 21 -4.61 4.34 14.17
CA VAL A 21 -5.09 4.31 15.55
C VAL A 21 -4.12 5.13 16.41
N LYS A 22 -4.66 6.02 17.24
CA LYS A 22 -3.85 6.77 18.21
C LYS A 22 -3.70 5.94 19.48
N PHE A 23 -2.46 5.75 19.93
CA PHE A 23 -2.13 5.17 21.21
C PHE A 23 -1.22 6.14 21.98
N GLY A 24 -1.84 6.98 22.81
CA GLY A 24 -1.18 8.10 23.46
C GLY A 24 -0.54 9.05 22.44
N LYS A 25 0.78 9.21 22.52
CA LYS A 25 1.56 10.05 21.59
C LYS A 25 1.98 9.30 20.31
N LYS A 26 1.73 8.00 20.22
CA LYS A 26 2.15 7.14 19.10
C LYS A 26 0.99 6.91 18.14
N THR A 27 1.32 6.79 16.87
CA THR A 27 0.39 6.34 15.83
C THR A 27 0.68 4.88 15.54
N LEU A 28 -0.33 4.04 15.60
CA LEU A 28 -0.27 2.61 15.31
C LEU A 28 -1.17 2.27 14.12
N PHE A 29 -0.90 1.12 13.53
CA PHE A 29 -1.67 0.53 12.44
C PHE A 29 -1.97 -0.91 12.80
N TYR A 30 -3.19 -1.37 12.53
CA TYR A 30 -3.48 -2.78 12.68
C TYR A 30 -2.73 -3.59 11.62
N ALA A 31 -2.15 -4.71 12.03
CA ALA A 31 -1.40 -5.57 11.12
C ALA A 31 -2.29 -6.10 9.98
N ALA A 32 -3.56 -6.43 10.27
CA ALA A 32 -4.52 -6.89 9.28
C ALA A 32 -4.80 -5.82 8.20
N ASP A 33 -5.06 -4.57 8.61
CA ASP A 33 -5.30 -3.46 7.69
C ASP A 33 -4.08 -3.17 6.82
N LEU A 34 -2.88 -3.23 7.42
CA LEU A 34 -1.63 -3.04 6.70
C LEU A 34 -1.39 -4.16 5.69
N ALA A 35 -1.63 -5.43 6.06
CA ALA A 35 -1.48 -6.56 5.16
C ALA A 35 -2.46 -6.48 3.98
N ALA A 36 -3.73 -6.16 4.23
CA ALA A 36 -4.73 -5.95 3.19
C ALA A 36 -4.34 -4.80 2.24
N PHE A 37 -3.81 -3.70 2.78
CA PHE A 37 -3.29 -2.59 1.97
C PHE A 37 -2.11 -3.03 1.08
N MET A 38 -1.14 -3.77 1.63
CA MET A 38 0.00 -4.27 0.83
C MET A 38 -0.44 -5.26 -0.26
N ALA A 39 -1.44 -6.11 0.03
CA ALA A 39 -2.00 -7.01 -0.97
C ALA A 39 -2.67 -6.24 -2.14
N ARG A 40 -3.42 -5.17 -1.84
CA ARG A 40 -4.01 -4.30 -2.87
C ARG A 40 -2.96 -3.60 -3.72
N LEU A 41 -1.88 -3.11 -3.10
CA LEU A 41 -0.78 -2.49 -3.84
C LEU A 41 -0.12 -3.47 -4.82
N ARG A 42 0.08 -4.71 -4.40
CA ARG A 42 0.66 -5.75 -5.26
C ARG A 42 -0.25 -6.05 -6.47
N HIS A 43 -1.56 -6.19 -6.25
CA HIS A 43 -2.51 -6.37 -7.36
C HIS A 43 -2.53 -5.19 -8.33
N LEU A 44 -2.39 -3.96 -7.84
CA LEU A 44 -2.32 -2.79 -8.71
C LEU A 44 -1.03 -2.78 -9.54
N SER A 45 0.10 -3.20 -8.96
CA SER A 45 1.36 -3.38 -9.68
C SER A 45 1.26 -4.46 -10.76
N GLU A 46 0.66 -5.60 -10.46
CA GLU A 46 0.45 -6.70 -11.43
C GLU A 46 -0.50 -6.28 -12.57
N SER A 47 -1.38 -5.31 -12.33
CA SER A 47 -2.30 -4.76 -13.34
C SER A 47 -1.61 -3.78 -14.31
N ASP A 48 -0.53 -3.10 -13.88
CA ASP A 48 0.28 -2.24 -14.76
C ASP A 48 1.24 -3.06 -15.66
N GLU A 49 1.60 -4.28 -15.27
CA GLU A 49 2.45 -5.17 -16.07
C GLU A 49 1.71 -5.91 -17.20
N SER A 50 0.39 -5.76 -17.30
CA SER A 50 -0.42 -6.38 -18.36
C SER A 50 -0.62 -5.48 -19.61
N GLN A 51 -0.02 -4.29 -19.65
CA GLN A 51 -0.07 -3.39 -20.81
C GLN A 51 1.33 -3.14 -21.37
N GLY A 52 2.02 -4.21 -21.78
CA GLY A 52 3.39 -4.09 -22.31
C GLY A 52 3.95 -5.31 -23.03
N ASP A 53 3.14 -6.18 -23.62
CA ASP A 53 3.64 -7.18 -24.58
C ASP A 53 2.51 -7.66 -25.52
N HIS A 54 2.50 -7.21 -26.79
CA HIS A 54 2.68 -8.07 -27.99
C HIS A 54 2.50 -7.35 -29.36
N GLY A 55 3.57 -7.33 -30.17
CA GLY A 55 3.58 -7.40 -31.66
C GLY A 55 3.13 -6.18 -32.52
N PRO A 56 3.53 -6.09 -33.82
CA PRO A 56 3.66 -7.22 -34.73
C PRO A 56 5.01 -7.34 -35.48
N ARG A 57 5.14 -8.51 -36.12
CA ARG A 57 6.20 -8.95 -37.05
C ARG A 57 6.29 -8.09 -38.30
#